data_AF-A0A8S9WMD4-F1
#
_entry.id   AF-A0A8S9WMD4-F1
#
_cell.length_a   1.000
_cell.length_b   1.000
_cell.length_c   1.000
_cell.angle_alpha   90.00
_cell.angle_beta   90.00
_cell.angle_gamma   90.00
#
_symmetry.space_group_name_H-M   'P 1'
#
loop_
_entity.id
_entity.type
_entity.pdbx_description
1 polymer ?
#
loop_
_entity_poly.entity_id
_entity_poly.type
_entity_poly.pdbx_seq_one_letter_code
_entity_poly.pdbx_strand_id
1 'polypeptide(L)' 'MKKKFDAVNYQRKVREVLSEEYSTNRAAFLRELKEKYGNLRKH' A
#
# COMPACT_ATOMS: atom_id res chain seq x y z
N MET A 1 -13.77 26.78 2.31
CA MET A 1 -13.16 26.20 1.09
C MET A 1 -13.05 24.69 1.25
N LYS A 2 -13.59 23.88 0.33
CA LYS A 2 -13.33 22.43 0.33
C LYS A 2 -11.85 22.23 0.01
N LYS A 3 -11.05 21.72 0.96
CA LYS A 3 -9.69 21.25 0.67
C LYS A 3 -9.83 20.14 -0.39
N LYS A 4 -9.31 20.37 -1.59
CA LYS A 4 -9.20 19.31 -2.59
C LYS A 4 -8.23 18.26 -2.05
N PHE A 5 -8.65 17.00 -2.08
CA PHE A 5 -7.78 15.90 -1.71
C PHE A 5 -6.60 15.85 -2.68
N ASP A 6 -5.39 15.93 -2.15
CA ASP A 6 -4.17 15.82 -2.93
C ASP A 6 -3.79 14.35 -3.08
N ALA A 7 -4.33 13.74 -4.12
CA ALA A 7 -4.11 12.32 -4.42
C ALA A 7 -2.63 12.01 -4.65
N VAL A 8 -1.87 12.94 -5.24
CA VAL A 8 -0.46 12.74 -5.59
C VAL A 8 0.39 12.67 -4.31
N ASN A 9 0.23 13.65 -3.42
CA ASN A 9 0.96 13.65 -2.16
C ASN A 9 0.55 12.47 -1.26
N TYR A 10 -0.72 12.08 -1.28
CA TYR A 10 -1.18 10.90 -0.57
C TYR A 10 -0.54 9.61 -1.11
N GLN A 11 -0.58 9.39 -2.43
CA GLN A 11 0.02 8.21 -3.07
C GLN A 11 1.52 8.13 -2.82
N ARG A 12 2.23 9.26 -2.85
CA ARG A 12 3.67 9.32 -2.57
C ARG A 12 3.99 8.85 -1.15
N LYS A 13 3.27 9.35 -0.15
CA LYS A 13 3.44 8.94 1.26
C LYS A 13 3.15 7.45 1.45
N VAL A 14 2.06 6.95 0.87
CA VAL A 14 1.72 5.53 0.94
C VAL A 14 2.82 4.67 0.31
N ARG A 15 3.37 5.09 -0.83
CA ARG A 15 4.47 4.38 -1.48
C ARG A 15 5.73 4.32 -0.63
N GLU A 16 6.11 5.43 0.00
CA GLU A 16 7.30 5.51 0.87
C GLU A 16 7.17 4.54 2.04
N VAL A 17 6.03 4.56 2.75
CA VAL A 17 5.73 3.64 3.87
C VAL A 17 5.78 2.17 3.43
N LEU A 18 5.08 1.82 2.34
CA LEU A 18 5.07 0.43 1.85
C LEU A 18 6.46 -0.04 1.39
N SER A 19 7.29 0.87 0.86
CA SER A 19 8.65 0.54 0.44
C SER A 19 9.56 0.25 1.63
N GLU A 20 9.39 0.99 2.73
CA GLU A 20 10.11 0.77 3.99
C GLU A 20 9.69 -0.55 4.64
N GLU A 21 8.40 -0.83 4.73
CA GLU A 21 7.87 -2.11 5.26
C GLU A 21 8.38 -3.31 4.44
N TYR A 22 8.33 -3.20 3.11
CA TYR A 22 8.86 -4.22 2.22
C TYR A 22 10.36 -4.45 2.41
N SER A 23 11.14 -3.38 2.58
CA SER A 23 12.59 -3.46 2.74
C SER A 23 12.98 -4.01 4.11
N THR A 24 12.20 -3.71 5.15
CA THR A 24 12.44 -4.14 6.53
C THR A 24 12.12 -5.63 6.73
N ASN A 25 10.97 -6.10 6.23
CA ASN A 25 10.59 -7.51 6.33
C ASN A 25 9.73 -7.96 5.14
N ARG A 26 10.41 -8.22 4.04
CA ARG A 26 9.80 -8.67 2.78
C ARG A 26 8.86 -9.87 2.92
N ALA A 27 9.24 -10.87 3.73
CA ALA A 27 8.47 -12.11 3.84
C ALA A 27 7.13 -11.87 4.56
N ALA A 28 7.14 -11.11 5.65
CA ALA A 28 5.93 -10.73 6.36
C ALA A 28 5.02 -9.86 5.48
N PHE A 29 5.61 -8.87 4.80
CA PHE A 29 4.89 -7.98 3.88
C PHE A 29 4.16 -8.74 2.77
N LEU A 30 4.84 -9.67 2.09
CA LEU A 30 4.23 -10.46 1.01
C LEU A 30 3.16 -11.42 1.52
N ARG A 31 3.33 -11.98 2.73
CA ARG A 31 2.30 -12.83 3.35
C ARG A 31 1.03 -12.03 3.61
N GLU A 32 1.15 -10.85 4.22
CA GLU A 32 0.00 -9.97 4.46
C GLU A 32 -0.71 -9.57 3.17
N LEU A 33 0.05 -9.22 2.12
CA LEU A 33 -0.54 -8.91 0.82
C LEU A 33 -1.34 -10.07 0.26
N LYS A 34 -0.80 -11.30 0.35
CA LYS A 34 -1.47 -12.50 -0.12
C LYS A 34 -2.73 -12.82 0.70
N GLU A 35 -2.69 -12.66 2.02
CA GLU A 35 -3.84 -12.88 2.89
C GLU A 35 -4.96 -11.87 2.63
N LYS A 36 -4.61 -10.58 2.52
CA LYS A 36 -5.59 -9.50 2.32
C LYS A 36 -6.17 -9.47 0.92
N TYR A 37 -5.34 -9.73 -0.11
CA TYR A 37 -5.70 -9.47 -1.50
C TYR A 37 -5.62 -10.68 -2.43
N GLY A 38 -5.06 -11.80 -1.97
CA GLY A 38 -4.87 -12.99 -2.80
C GLY A 38 -6.17 -13.65 -3.25
N ASN A 39 -7.28 -13.38 -2.56
CA ASN A 39 -8.61 -13.90 -2.87
C ASN A 39 -9.50 -12.88 -3.59
N LEU A 40 -8.97 -11.71 -3.98
CA LEU A 40 -9.71 -10.79 -4.83
C LEU A 40 -9.90 -11.47 -6.20
N ARG A 41 -11.11 -11.96 -6.45
CA ARG A 41 -11.49 -12.44 -7.78
C ARG A 41 -11.23 -11.33 -8.78
N LYS A 42 -10.47 -11.64 -9.83
CA LYS A 42 -10.39 -10.79 -11.02
C LYS A 42 -11.80 -10.79 -11.63
N HIS A 43 -12.55 -9.72 -11.36
CA HIS A 43 -13.79 -9.42 -12.05
C HIS A 43 -13.50 -9.08 -13.52
#